data_AF-A0A177C231-F1
#
_entry.id   AF-A0A177C231-F1
#
_cell.length_a   1.000
_cell.length_b   1.000
_cell.length_c   1.000
_cell.angle_alpha   90.00
_cell.angle_beta   90.00
_cell.angle_gamma   90.00
#
_symmetry.space_group_name_H-M   'P 1'
#
loop_
_entity.id
_entity.type
_entity.pdbx_description
1 polymer ?
#
loop_
_entity_poly.entity_id
_entity_poly.type
_entity_poly.pdbx_seq_one_letter_code
_entity_poly.pdbx_strand_id
1 'polypeptide(L)'
;RGHWVPTLSGIVKAGDENIISSSLLNVQHGTPGELSLQDVYEAFAHELRNRPVAERGTYTSEITRFLASTKKVQRAPSVSVSPPSRPELSKRASRKSVDVIRNSIDLGELGIGRSRSVKKLSSPDLIPLSYGLPFEAGGPGSIHSFWDQDLQHALIFQGHTAVPVTGHELAALSVILGSPVDISLDAQNEKCESWANTYKGALGISIAATATSDGSYHISLTSNKRNISQLAAKGSSYSTLHAKHLASGSLPFASDRKTINSILITPETLAHLEAGEHLHLKATGADTKGAQFLARLPNARAPNFHTFATSETTNSTSRLLQAIGDLAFTGGFTPFASIPLIQTVHFVASGGVDPGRLLQRLDALVEKVHRQAPHLQLFGPLLDDANTHLRFRANERLAKLATGTVTDEPLADKVARMSRYITLLGRLMAIVPDMRPSDVLDAVREGLKSEMERSYEDAVAAHLIGRTILSTPLSSRSKRNSSMPRRDTRNRSRHSNNSSGTASPDGPASLTSGRSSSTFPVHNLGRQVEDILKGSLPMDVQTIIHVARLVLVAWTLSVEGVAWDEGEVGFRVVDPAKLPEKMYM
;
A
#
# COMPACT_ATOMS: atom_id res chain seq x y z
N ARG A 1 2.57 7.33 40.25
CA ARG A 1 3.18 7.70 38.96
C ARG A 1 3.11 6.46 38.07
N GLY A 2 2.55 6.57 36.86
CA GLY A 2 2.35 5.43 35.97
C GLY A 2 3.65 4.88 35.38
N HIS A 3 3.54 3.77 34.66
CA HIS A 3 4.65 3.14 33.95
C HIS A 3 5.20 4.07 32.86
N TRP A 4 6.49 3.89 32.52
CA TRP A 4 7.08 4.56 31.36
C TRP A 4 6.53 3.95 30.08
N VAL A 5 6.01 4.80 29.20
CA VAL A 5 5.41 4.42 27.92
C VAL A 5 5.87 5.37 26.82
N PRO A 6 5.96 4.91 25.56
CA PRO A 6 6.19 5.78 24.41
C PRO A 6 5.10 6.85 24.27
N THR A 7 5.50 8.07 23.91
CA THR A 7 4.54 9.08 23.44
C THR A 7 4.03 8.71 22.05
N LEU A 8 2.96 9.37 21.58
CA LEU A 8 2.51 9.19 20.20
C LEU A 8 3.59 9.66 19.21
N SER A 9 4.31 10.75 19.52
CA SER A 9 5.51 11.15 18.77
C SER A 9 6.55 10.04 18.69
N GLY A 10 6.87 9.38 19.80
CA GLY A 10 7.85 8.28 19.83
C GLY A 10 7.44 7.12 18.93
N ILE A 11 6.16 6.75 18.92
CA ILE A 11 5.62 5.74 18.01
C ILE A 11 5.73 6.20 16.54
N VAL A 12 5.37 7.45 16.23
CA VAL A 12 5.48 7.99 14.86
C VAL A 12 6.93 8.01 14.39
N LYS A 13 7.87 8.47 15.22
CA LYS A 13 9.31 8.49 14.90
C LYS A 13 9.88 7.09 14.73
N ALA A 14 9.41 6.11 15.52
CA ALA A 14 9.79 4.71 15.33
C ALA A 14 9.33 4.20 13.95
N GLY A 15 8.15 4.63 13.49
CA GLY A 15 7.68 4.36 12.13
C GLY A 15 8.55 5.01 11.05
N ASP A 16 9.00 6.25 11.28
CA ASP A 16 9.84 6.98 10.32
C ASP A 16 11.20 6.30 10.11
N GLU A 17 11.71 5.66 11.16
CA GLU A 17 12.95 4.87 11.15
C GLU A 17 12.74 3.42 10.68
N ASN A 18 11.55 3.07 10.20
CA ASN A 18 11.15 1.72 9.78
C ASN A 18 11.28 0.66 10.90
N ILE A 19 11.18 1.07 12.17
CA ILE A 19 11.10 0.17 13.33
C ILE A 19 9.71 -0.47 13.41
N ILE A 20 8.69 0.29 13.01
CA ILE A 20 7.34 -0.20 12.81
C ILE A 20 6.81 0.28 11.45
N SER A 21 5.70 -0.30 11.00
CA SER A 21 4.97 0.19 9.84
C SER A 21 3.49 0.39 10.20
N SER A 22 2.68 0.83 9.25
CA SER A 22 1.22 0.86 9.44
C SER A 22 0.61 -0.52 9.77
N SER A 23 1.37 -1.63 9.62
CA SER A 23 1.00 -2.97 10.12
C SER A 23 0.68 -2.98 11.61
N LEU A 24 1.34 -2.14 12.42
CA LEU A 24 1.11 -2.02 13.86
C LEU A 24 -0.39 -1.87 14.18
N LEU A 25 -1.05 -1.02 13.40
CA LEU A 25 -2.45 -0.64 13.57
C LEU A 25 -3.39 -1.58 12.81
N ASN A 26 -2.84 -2.43 11.95
CA ASN A 26 -3.60 -3.40 11.17
C ASN A 26 -3.84 -4.72 11.94
N VAL A 27 -2.98 -5.07 12.90
CA VAL A 27 -2.95 -6.37 13.61
C VAL A 27 -4.09 -6.57 14.64
N GLN A 28 -4.85 -5.53 14.97
CA GLN A 28 -5.96 -5.59 15.93
C GLN A 28 -7.24 -6.23 15.35
N HIS A 29 -7.08 -7.31 14.58
CA HIS A 29 -8.15 -8.11 14.02
C HIS A 29 -8.79 -8.99 15.11
N GLY A 30 -10.00 -8.64 15.54
CA GLY A 30 -10.79 -9.56 16.37
C GLY A 30 -12.16 -9.04 16.75
N THR A 31 -12.27 -7.78 17.16
CA THR A 31 -13.53 -7.21 17.62
C THR A 31 -13.65 -5.76 17.15
N PRO A 32 -14.67 -5.40 16.35
CA PRO A 32 -14.95 -3.99 16.10
C PRO A 32 -15.28 -3.31 17.44
N GLY A 33 -14.82 -2.07 17.61
CA GLY A 33 -14.97 -1.34 18.86
C GLY A 33 -13.82 -0.38 19.12
N GLU A 34 -13.83 0.22 20.29
CA GLU A 34 -12.79 1.12 20.75
C GLU A 34 -11.46 0.37 20.93
N LEU A 35 -10.40 0.95 20.36
CA LEU A 35 -9.02 0.50 20.48
C LEU A 35 -8.39 1.22 21.66
N SER A 36 -8.11 0.48 22.72
CA SER A 36 -7.46 1.09 23.88
C SER A 36 -6.00 1.43 23.55
N LEU A 37 -5.48 2.50 24.16
CA LEU A 37 -4.05 2.83 24.09
C LEU A 37 -3.17 1.65 24.51
N GLN A 38 -3.66 0.84 25.46
CA GLN A 38 -2.97 -0.37 25.90
C GLN A 38 -2.80 -1.41 24.79
N ASP A 39 -3.79 -1.55 23.90
CA ASP A 39 -3.70 -2.46 22.75
C ASP A 39 -2.66 -1.97 21.73
N VAL A 40 -2.57 -0.65 21.54
CA VAL A 40 -1.53 -0.04 20.69
C VAL A 40 -0.14 -0.28 21.27
N TYR A 41 0.03 -0.11 22.58
CA TYR A 41 1.29 -0.40 23.26
C TYR A 41 1.66 -1.88 23.26
N GLU A 42 0.69 -2.80 23.36
CA GLU A 42 0.94 -4.23 23.27
C GLU A 42 1.41 -4.63 21.87
N ALA A 43 0.75 -4.10 20.83
CA ALA A 43 1.18 -4.28 19.44
C ALA A 43 2.60 -3.72 19.22
N PHE A 44 2.89 -2.53 19.77
CA PHE A 44 4.20 -1.89 19.63
C PHE A 44 5.29 -2.69 20.33
N ALA A 45 5.03 -3.14 21.56
CA ALA A 45 5.95 -3.99 22.29
C ALA A 45 6.16 -5.35 21.60
N HIS A 46 5.13 -5.89 20.93
CA HIS A 46 5.27 -7.12 20.14
C HIS A 46 6.21 -6.94 18.95
N GLU A 47 6.06 -5.87 18.17
CA GLU A 47 6.96 -5.54 17.06
C GLU A 47 8.41 -5.40 17.52
N LEU A 48 8.66 -4.63 18.59
CA LEU A 48 10.00 -4.44 19.15
C LEU A 48 10.62 -5.75 19.67
N ARG A 49 9.82 -6.68 20.22
CA ARG A 49 10.34 -7.97 20.70
C ARG A 49 10.77 -8.91 19.57
N ASN A 50 10.13 -8.80 18.41
CA ASN A 50 10.41 -9.63 17.24
C ASN A 50 11.65 -9.18 16.46
N ARG A 51 12.22 -8.02 16.82
CA ARG A 51 13.47 -7.50 16.23
C ARG A 51 14.69 -8.36 16.60
N PRO A 52 15.72 -8.40 15.74
CA PRO A 52 16.96 -9.12 16.01
C PRO A 52 17.57 -8.78 17.38
N VAL A 53 18.18 -9.76 18.05
CA VAL A 53 18.81 -9.56 19.38
C VAL A 53 19.85 -8.42 19.37
N ALA A 54 20.61 -8.29 18.27
CA ALA A 54 21.61 -7.24 18.12
C ALA A 54 20.99 -5.82 18.17
N GLU A 55 19.83 -5.63 17.56
CA GLU A 55 19.10 -4.36 17.58
C GLU A 55 18.47 -4.10 18.95
N ARG A 56 17.90 -5.12 19.58
CA ARG A 56 17.32 -4.98 20.93
C ARG A 56 18.35 -4.61 21.99
N GLY A 57 19.63 -4.91 21.76
CA GLY A 57 20.73 -4.53 22.64
C GLY A 57 21.01 -3.02 22.67
N THR A 58 20.52 -2.25 21.69
CA THR A 58 20.71 -0.79 21.64
C THR A 58 19.58 -0.01 22.29
N TYR A 59 18.53 -0.68 22.76
CA TYR A 59 17.39 -0.02 23.40
C TYR A 59 17.77 0.63 24.72
N THR A 60 17.18 1.80 24.99
CA THR A 60 17.32 2.48 26.28
C THR A 60 16.77 1.63 27.43
N SER A 61 17.21 1.94 28.65
CA SER A 61 16.78 1.21 29.85
C SER A 61 15.27 1.32 30.08
N GLU A 62 14.69 2.43 29.65
CA GLU A 62 13.29 2.80 29.74
C GLU A 62 12.46 1.98 28.75
N ILE A 63 12.91 1.83 27.49
CA ILE A 63 12.28 0.93 26.52
C ILE A 63 12.34 -0.51 27.02
N THR A 64 13.49 -0.95 27.55
CA THR A 64 13.62 -2.28 28.13
C THR A 64 12.62 -2.51 29.27
N ARG A 65 12.41 -1.50 30.14
CA ARG A 65 11.42 -1.54 31.21
C ARG A 65 9.98 -1.58 30.67
N PHE A 66 9.69 -0.81 29.62
CA PHE A 66 8.39 -0.83 28.93
C PHE A 66 8.10 -2.21 28.31
N LEU A 67 9.09 -2.83 27.66
CA LEU A 67 8.95 -4.18 27.11
C LEU A 67 8.75 -5.24 28.20
N ALA A 68 9.32 -5.03 29.38
CA ALA A 68 9.12 -5.91 30.53
C ALA A 68 7.72 -5.74 31.15
N SER A 69 7.21 -4.51 31.26
CA SER A 69 5.88 -4.24 31.85
C SER A 69 4.72 -4.69 30.96
N THR A 70 4.90 -4.65 29.64
CA THR A 70 3.89 -5.12 28.66
C THR A 70 3.91 -6.63 28.45
N LYS A 71 4.73 -7.39 29.18
CA LYS A 71 4.79 -8.84 29.08
C LYS A 71 3.58 -9.44 29.82
N LYS A 72 2.52 -9.78 29.08
CA LYS A 72 1.48 -10.66 29.63
C LYS A 72 2.14 -11.98 30.01
N VAL A 73 2.08 -12.34 31.29
CA VAL A 73 2.45 -13.68 31.76
C VAL A 73 1.38 -14.62 31.23
N GLN A 74 1.55 -15.11 30.00
CA GLN A 74 0.87 -16.33 29.56
C GLN A 74 1.44 -17.46 30.42
N ARG A 75 0.86 -17.67 31.60
CA ARG A 75 0.96 -18.96 32.29
C ARG A 75 0.25 -19.96 31.38
N ALA A 76 1.00 -20.59 30.48
CA ALA A 76 0.54 -21.84 29.90
C ALA A 76 0.19 -22.76 31.08
N PRO A 77 -1.03 -23.31 31.16
CA PRO A 77 -1.31 -24.33 32.16
C PRO A 77 -0.35 -25.49 31.87
N SER A 78 0.63 -25.67 32.75
CA SER A 78 1.51 -26.83 32.71
C SER A 78 0.66 -28.05 33.00
N VAL A 79 0.11 -28.67 31.96
CA VAL A 79 -0.48 -30.00 32.04
C VAL A 79 0.68 -30.95 32.29
N SER A 80 0.92 -31.21 33.58
CA SER A 80 1.71 -32.32 34.06
C SER A 80 1.06 -33.61 33.57
N VAL A 81 1.50 -34.11 32.42
CA VAL A 81 1.14 -35.43 31.92
C VAL A 81 2.00 -36.43 32.67
N SER A 82 1.38 -37.13 33.61
CA SER A 82 1.96 -38.31 34.26
C SER A 82 2.27 -39.36 33.18
N PRO A 83 3.42 -40.05 33.24
CA PRO A 83 3.76 -41.07 32.26
C PRO A 83 2.81 -42.27 32.42
N PRO A 84 2.25 -42.83 31.32
CA PRO A 84 1.45 -44.03 31.43
C PRO A 84 2.35 -45.23 31.75
N SER A 85 1.88 -46.00 32.72
CA SER A 85 2.38 -47.30 33.10
C SER A 85 2.45 -48.25 31.90
N ARG A 86 3.59 -48.92 31.82
CA ARG A 86 3.95 -49.96 30.86
C ARG A 86 3.11 -51.22 31.10
N PRO A 87 2.52 -51.84 30.05
CA PRO A 87 2.26 -53.27 30.06
C PRO A 87 3.34 -54.02 29.27
N GLU A 88 3.73 -55.17 29.81
CA GLU A 88 4.76 -56.06 29.31
C GLU A 88 4.34 -56.86 28.07
N LEU A 89 5.30 -57.00 27.16
CA LEU A 89 5.66 -58.17 26.35
C LEU A 89 4.56 -59.07 25.73
N SER A 90 4.66 -59.24 24.40
CA SER A 90 4.90 -60.59 23.85
C SER A 90 5.85 -60.55 22.65
N LYS A 91 6.75 -61.55 22.60
CA LYS A 91 7.75 -61.80 21.57
C LYS A 91 7.31 -62.99 20.70
N ARG A 92 7.41 -62.89 19.36
CA ARG A 92 7.86 -63.95 18.42
C ARG A 92 7.78 -63.42 16.98
N ALA A 93 8.92 -63.29 16.27
CA ALA A 93 9.46 -64.24 15.26
C ALA A 93 8.67 -64.20 13.93
N SER A 94 9.21 -64.22 12.70
CA SER A 94 10.57 -64.34 12.16
C SER A 94 10.54 -64.03 10.63
N ARG A 95 11.65 -63.47 10.09
CA ARG A 95 12.30 -63.76 8.79
C ARG A 95 11.79 -63.24 7.42
N LYS A 96 12.79 -62.67 6.71
CA LYS A 96 13.14 -62.66 5.25
C LYS A 96 12.32 -61.73 4.33
N SER A 97 12.85 -60.61 3.83
CA SER A 97 13.89 -60.37 2.79
C SER A 97 13.46 -60.73 1.36
N VAL A 98 13.36 -59.75 0.47
CA VAL A 98 14.17 -59.56 -0.77
C VAL A 98 13.54 -58.46 -1.65
N ASP A 99 14.43 -57.70 -2.26
CA ASP A 99 14.33 -56.43 -2.98
C ASP A 99 13.44 -56.39 -4.23
N VAL A 100 12.81 -55.24 -4.50
CA VAL A 100 12.81 -54.59 -5.83
C VAL A 100 12.87 -53.06 -5.65
N ILE A 101 13.83 -52.48 -6.37
CA ILE A 101 14.23 -51.07 -6.41
C ILE A 101 13.54 -50.34 -7.60
N ARG A 102 13.37 -49.00 -7.46
CA ARG A 102 13.12 -47.91 -8.44
C ARG A 102 11.65 -47.48 -8.69
N ASN A 103 11.24 -46.37 -8.06
CA ASN A 103 11.43 -45.02 -8.62
C ASN A 103 11.16 -43.95 -7.55
N SER A 104 12.10 -43.02 -7.44
CA SER A 104 12.17 -41.93 -6.46
C SER A 104 11.12 -40.85 -6.75
N ILE A 105 10.07 -40.82 -5.93
CA ILE A 105 9.30 -39.60 -5.66
C ILE A 105 10.00 -38.88 -4.51
N ASP A 106 10.30 -37.60 -4.74
CA ASP A 106 10.95 -36.70 -3.80
C ASP A 106 10.02 -36.46 -2.60
N LEU A 107 10.26 -37.20 -1.51
CA LEU A 107 9.46 -37.19 -0.27
C LEU A 107 9.84 -36.03 0.68
N GLY A 108 10.44 -34.96 0.14
CA GLY A 108 10.79 -33.76 0.92
C GLY A 108 9.59 -32.97 1.47
N GLU A 109 8.38 -33.17 0.94
CA GLU A 109 7.18 -32.39 1.30
C GLU A 109 6.19 -33.10 2.23
N LEU A 110 6.43 -34.35 2.63
CA LEU A 110 5.49 -35.14 3.46
C LEU A 110 5.95 -35.35 4.92
N GLY A 111 6.59 -34.34 5.52
CA GLY A 111 6.40 -34.01 6.94
C GLY A 111 6.60 -35.11 8.00
N ILE A 112 7.41 -36.14 7.76
CA ILE A 112 7.71 -37.17 8.78
C ILE A 112 9.23 -37.41 8.83
N GLY A 113 9.89 -36.63 9.68
CA GLY A 113 11.31 -36.77 9.97
C GLY A 113 11.68 -36.07 11.26
N ARG A 114 11.51 -36.76 12.40
CA ARG A 114 12.15 -36.36 13.66
C ARG A 114 13.66 -36.57 13.52
N SER A 115 14.38 -35.52 13.14
CA SER A 115 15.83 -35.37 13.37
C SER A 115 16.20 -33.90 13.21
N ARG A 116 17.05 -33.41 14.12
CA ARG A 116 17.55 -32.03 14.17
C ARG A 116 18.33 -31.72 12.89
N SER A 117 17.63 -31.31 11.84
CA SER A 117 18.22 -30.80 10.61
C SER A 117 18.62 -29.35 10.82
N VAL A 118 19.91 -29.06 10.61
CA VAL A 118 20.38 -27.71 10.30
C VAL A 118 19.45 -27.18 9.20
N LYS A 119 18.73 -26.09 9.50
CA LYS A 119 17.72 -25.51 8.61
C LYS A 119 18.40 -25.15 7.30
N LYS A 120 18.19 -25.97 6.26
CA LYS A 120 18.32 -25.52 4.88
C LYS A 120 17.43 -24.27 4.82
N LEU A 121 18.02 -23.08 4.63
CA LEU A 121 17.27 -21.84 4.51
C LEU A 121 16.33 -22.02 3.31
N SER A 122 15.08 -22.39 3.58
CA SER A 122 14.01 -22.31 2.61
C SER A 122 14.03 -20.89 2.06
N SER A 123 14.09 -20.75 0.74
CA SER A 123 13.92 -19.46 0.06
C SER A 123 12.72 -18.74 0.68
N PRO A 124 12.85 -17.45 1.02
CA PRO A 124 11.76 -16.73 1.69
C PRO A 124 10.53 -16.70 0.79
N ASP A 125 9.34 -16.92 1.35
CA ASP A 125 8.09 -16.92 0.58
C ASP A 125 7.77 -15.55 -0.04
N LEU A 126 8.31 -14.49 0.56
CA LEU A 126 8.21 -13.10 0.13
C LEU A 126 9.56 -12.40 0.35
N ILE A 127 9.97 -11.61 -0.63
CA ILE A 127 11.08 -10.67 -0.46
C ILE A 127 10.55 -9.40 0.22
N PRO A 128 11.12 -8.95 1.36
CA PRO A 128 10.72 -7.71 1.99
C PRO A 128 11.12 -6.51 1.13
N LEU A 129 10.14 -5.69 0.77
CA LEU A 129 10.33 -4.50 -0.07
C LEU A 129 10.52 -3.23 0.75
N SER A 130 10.99 -3.34 2.00
CA SER A 130 11.21 -2.18 2.88
C SER A 130 12.67 -1.80 2.87
N TYR A 131 13.07 -0.92 1.95
CA TYR A 131 14.38 -0.29 1.98
C TYR A 131 14.32 1.06 2.70
N GLY A 132 15.28 1.27 3.60
CA GLY A 132 15.56 2.61 4.11
C GLY A 132 16.03 3.52 2.99
N LEU A 133 15.83 4.83 3.17
CA LEU A 133 16.38 5.83 2.25
C LEU A 133 17.91 5.68 2.15
N PRO A 134 18.49 5.90 0.97
CA PRO A 134 19.95 5.97 0.81
C PRO A 134 20.57 6.90 1.85
N PHE A 135 21.60 6.42 2.55
CA PHE A 135 22.29 7.18 3.59
C PHE A 135 23.50 7.88 2.97
N GLU A 136 23.50 9.22 2.97
CA GLU A 136 24.52 10.02 2.26
C GLU A 136 25.77 10.30 3.11
N ALA A 137 25.74 10.07 4.43
CA ALA A 137 26.90 10.32 5.28
C ALA A 137 27.90 9.14 5.25
N GLY A 138 29.04 9.34 4.58
CA GLY A 138 30.13 8.36 4.40
C GLY A 138 30.93 7.97 5.66
N GLY A 139 30.27 7.74 6.80
CA GLY A 139 30.94 7.35 8.05
C GLY A 139 30.22 6.24 8.80
N PRO A 140 30.95 5.26 9.37
CA PRO A 140 30.40 4.19 10.20
C PRO A 140 30.06 4.74 11.59
N GLY A 141 28.99 5.52 11.69
CA GLY A 141 28.39 5.87 12.98
C GLY A 141 27.14 5.06 13.19
N SER A 142 26.91 4.59 14.42
CA SER A 142 25.60 4.06 14.79
C SER A 142 24.53 5.10 14.46
N ILE A 143 23.55 4.72 13.65
CA ILE A 143 22.32 5.48 13.49
C ILE A 143 21.70 5.49 14.89
N HIS A 144 21.85 6.60 15.63
CA HIS A 144 21.11 6.76 16.88
C HIS A 144 19.63 6.73 16.55
N SER A 145 18.89 5.86 17.22
CA SER A 145 17.44 5.92 17.24
C SER A 145 17.01 7.23 17.90
N PHE A 146 16.17 8.01 17.23
CA PHE A 146 15.60 9.23 17.83
C PHE A 146 14.27 8.93 18.53
N TRP A 147 13.62 7.82 18.17
CA TRP A 147 12.31 7.45 18.70
C TRP A 147 12.33 7.00 20.16
N ASP A 148 13.45 6.48 20.65
CA ASP A 148 13.59 5.94 22.01
C ASP A 148 13.79 7.02 23.09
N GLN A 149 13.85 8.29 22.67
CA GLN A 149 13.98 9.46 23.54
C GLN A 149 12.61 10.04 23.93
N ASP A 150 11.56 9.77 23.15
CA ASP A 150 10.21 10.30 23.40
C ASP A 150 9.39 9.36 24.27
N LEU A 151 9.75 9.30 25.54
CA LEU A 151 9.07 8.50 26.55
C LEU A 151 8.44 9.40 27.61
N GLN A 152 7.35 8.95 28.21
CA GLN A 152 6.70 9.66 29.30
C GLN A 152 6.09 8.72 30.33
N HIS A 153 5.73 9.27 31.50
CA HIS A 153 4.91 8.56 32.46
C HIS A 153 3.46 8.54 31.99
N ALA A 154 2.89 7.34 31.87
CA ALA A 154 1.46 7.14 31.71
C ALA A 154 0.69 7.87 32.82
N LEU A 155 -0.36 8.59 32.42
CA LEU A 155 -1.34 9.19 33.31
C LEU A 155 -2.52 8.24 33.49
N ILE A 156 -3.32 8.49 34.52
CA ILE A 156 -4.62 7.84 34.67
C ILE A 156 -5.67 8.91 34.42
N PHE A 157 -6.40 8.78 33.32
CA PHE A 157 -7.48 9.68 32.93
C PHE A 157 -8.77 8.85 32.86
N GLN A 158 -9.81 9.28 33.58
CA GLN A 158 -11.10 8.56 33.67
C GLN A 158 -10.97 7.06 34.04
N GLY A 159 -9.96 6.71 34.84
CA GLY A 159 -9.70 5.32 35.25
C GLY A 159 -8.98 4.48 34.20
N HIS A 160 -8.55 5.06 33.08
CA HIS A 160 -7.79 4.39 32.02
C HIS A 160 -6.39 4.98 31.89
N THR A 161 -5.46 4.19 31.37
CA THR A 161 -4.11 4.66 31.08
C THR A 161 -4.18 5.61 29.90
N ALA A 162 -3.68 6.83 30.08
CA ALA A 162 -3.75 7.87 29.07
C ALA A 162 -2.43 8.62 28.91
N VAL A 163 -2.27 9.24 27.75
CA VAL A 163 -1.13 10.09 27.43
C VAL A 163 -1.59 11.44 26.85
N PRO A 164 -0.93 12.56 27.20
CA PRO A 164 -1.18 13.82 26.52
C PRO A 164 -0.82 13.69 25.04
N VAL A 165 -1.67 14.25 24.18
CA VAL A 165 -1.49 14.28 22.73
C VAL A 165 -1.54 15.72 22.25
N THR A 166 -0.58 16.10 21.41
CA THR A 166 -0.52 17.41 20.77
C THR A 166 -1.30 17.41 19.46
N GLY A 167 -1.72 18.60 19.00
CA GLY A 167 -2.41 18.73 17.70
C GLY A 167 -1.58 18.21 16.52
N HIS A 168 -0.25 18.36 16.56
CA HIS A 168 0.64 17.87 15.52
C HIS A 168 0.76 16.33 15.52
N GLU A 169 0.76 15.68 16.69
CA GLU A 169 0.72 14.23 16.79
C GLU A 169 -0.60 13.65 16.28
N LEU A 170 -1.72 14.29 16.61
CA LEU A 170 -3.04 13.87 16.13
C LEU A 170 -3.18 14.05 14.61
N ALA A 171 -2.67 15.15 14.06
CA ALA A 171 -2.67 15.39 12.63
C ALA A 171 -1.77 14.39 11.88
N ALA A 172 -0.59 14.05 12.42
CA ALA A 172 0.25 13.00 11.87
C ALA A 172 -0.46 11.63 11.87
N LEU A 173 -1.12 11.28 12.97
CA LEU A 173 -1.88 10.04 13.09
C LEU A 173 -3.04 9.98 12.08
N SER A 174 -3.75 11.09 11.90
CA SER A 174 -4.83 11.23 10.91
C SER A 174 -4.35 10.92 9.48
N VAL A 175 -3.20 11.47 9.08
CA VAL A 175 -2.58 11.19 7.78
C VAL A 175 -2.14 9.74 7.66
N ILE A 176 -1.50 9.18 8.70
CA ILE A 176 -1.03 7.79 8.71
C ILE A 176 -2.19 6.80 8.61
N LEU A 177 -3.28 7.03 9.35
CA LEU A 177 -4.45 6.15 9.38
C LEU A 177 -5.38 6.32 8.19
N GLY A 178 -5.22 7.39 7.42
CA GLY A 178 -6.16 7.73 6.37
C GLY A 178 -7.53 8.17 6.91
N SER A 179 -7.60 8.69 8.14
CA SER A 179 -8.86 9.00 8.83
C SER A 179 -8.93 10.48 9.20
N PRO A 180 -10.02 11.19 8.88
CA PRO A 180 -10.25 12.52 9.44
C PRO A 180 -10.42 12.41 10.97
N VAL A 181 -10.18 13.52 11.67
CA VAL A 181 -10.45 13.66 13.09
C VAL A 181 -11.86 14.20 13.24
N ASP A 182 -12.77 13.41 13.80
CA ASP A 182 -14.12 13.86 14.15
C ASP A 182 -14.08 14.58 15.50
N ILE A 183 -14.32 15.89 15.51
CA ILE A 183 -14.38 16.69 16.74
C ILE A 183 -15.85 16.93 17.05
N SER A 184 -16.40 16.14 17.97
CA SER A 184 -17.78 16.33 18.40
C SER A 184 -17.84 17.56 19.32
N LEU A 185 -18.12 18.72 18.74
CA LEU A 185 -18.20 19.98 19.49
C LEU A 185 -19.49 20.10 20.32
N ASP A 186 -20.55 19.35 20.00
CA ASP A 186 -21.84 19.40 20.71
C ASP A 186 -22.38 18.01 21.04
N ALA A 187 -22.25 17.60 22.31
CA ALA A 187 -22.93 16.43 22.85
C ALA A 187 -24.48 16.61 22.96
N GLN A 188 -25.04 17.75 22.53
CA GLN A 188 -26.46 18.08 22.66
C GLN A 188 -27.28 17.99 21.37
N ASN A 189 -26.64 17.83 20.20
CA ASN A 189 -27.36 17.64 18.94
C ASN A 189 -27.40 16.16 18.55
N GLU A 190 -28.41 15.44 19.03
CA GLU A 190 -28.71 14.02 18.69
C GLU A 190 -28.89 13.74 17.18
N LYS A 191 -28.82 14.77 16.32
CA LYS A 191 -28.88 14.65 14.86
C LYS A 191 -27.52 14.67 14.15
N CYS A 192 -26.41 14.84 14.87
CA CYS A 192 -25.09 14.70 14.26
C CYS A 192 -24.76 13.21 14.15
N GLU A 193 -25.11 12.57 13.04
CA GLU A 193 -24.52 11.28 12.67
C GLU A 193 -23.00 11.47 12.69
N SER A 194 -22.34 10.91 13.72
CA SER A 194 -20.89 11.04 13.90
C SER A 194 -20.19 10.70 12.59
N TRP A 195 -19.40 11.65 12.08
CA TRP A 195 -18.62 11.48 10.87
C TRP A 195 -17.65 10.29 10.98
N ALA A 196 -17.24 9.95 12.22
CA ALA A 196 -16.43 8.77 12.52
C ALA A 196 -17.11 7.42 12.18
N ASN A 197 -18.44 7.37 12.04
CA ASN A 197 -19.16 6.18 11.56
C ASN A 197 -19.24 6.12 10.02
N THR A 198 -19.16 7.27 9.36
CA THR A 198 -19.30 7.41 7.89
C THR A 198 -17.95 7.27 7.19
N TYR A 199 -16.89 7.86 7.74
CA TYR A 199 -15.53 7.77 7.19
C TYR A 199 -14.72 6.69 7.88
N LYS A 200 -14.54 5.56 7.18
CA LYS A 200 -13.65 4.48 7.60
C LYS A 200 -12.26 4.76 7.02
N GLY A 201 -11.27 5.01 7.87
CA GLY A 201 -9.91 5.26 7.44
C GLY A 201 -9.30 4.11 6.64
N ALA A 202 -8.10 4.31 6.09
CA ALA A 202 -7.39 3.35 5.25
C ALA A 202 -7.24 1.96 5.88
N LEU A 203 -7.07 1.90 7.20
CA LEU A 203 -6.91 0.64 7.96
C LEU A 203 -8.21 0.18 8.63
N GLY A 204 -9.33 0.85 8.34
CA GLY A 204 -10.60 0.65 9.04
C GLY A 204 -10.62 1.26 10.45
N ILE A 205 -9.69 2.17 10.78
CA ILE A 205 -9.67 2.86 12.07
C ILE A 205 -10.20 4.28 11.86
N SER A 206 -11.11 4.71 12.72
CA SER A 206 -11.57 6.10 12.81
C SER A 206 -11.04 6.79 14.07
N ILE A 207 -10.88 8.10 14.01
CA ILE A 207 -10.36 8.94 15.10
C ILE A 207 -11.50 9.88 15.55
N ALA A 208 -11.83 9.87 16.83
CA ALA A 208 -12.82 10.77 17.41
C ALA A 208 -12.25 11.49 18.62
N ALA A 209 -12.53 12.78 18.74
CA ALA A 209 -12.19 13.64 19.87
C ALA A 209 -13.48 14.07 20.59
N THR A 210 -13.67 13.59 21.82
CA THR A 210 -14.85 13.88 22.64
C THR A 210 -14.48 14.82 23.79
N ALA A 211 -15.26 15.88 23.98
CA ALA A 211 -15.05 16.83 25.08
C ALA A 211 -15.37 16.16 26.42
N THR A 212 -14.52 16.38 27.42
CA THR A 212 -14.68 15.85 28.78
C THR A 212 -15.18 16.93 29.74
N SER A 213 -15.68 16.53 30.91
CA SER A 213 -16.33 17.44 31.87
C SER A 213 -15.41 18.54 32.43
N ASP A 214 -14.09 18.34 32.36
CA ASP A 214 -13.04 19.28 32.77
C ASP A 214 -12.61 20.24 31.64
N GLY A 215 -13.24 20.16 30.46
CA GLY A 215 -12.90 20.97 29.28
C GLY A 215 -11.69 20.46 28.49
N SER A 216 -11.13 19.30 28.89
CA SER A 216 -10.16 18.55 28.09
C SER A 216 -10.87 17.76 27.00
N TYR A 217 -10.11 17.08 26.14
CA TYR A 217 -10.65 16.19 25.11
C TYR A 217 -10.05 14.79 25.23
N HIS A 218 -10.89 13.77 25.09
CA HIS A 218 -10.48 12.37 25.00
C HIS A 218 -10.43 11.95 23.53
N ILE A 219 -9.27 11.49 23.09
CA ILE A 219 -9.03 10.97 21.74
C ILE A 219 -9.23 9.47 21.78
N SER A 220 -10.25 8.99 21.09
CA SER A 220 -10.54 7.56 20.94
C SER A 220 -10.24 7.10 19.53
N LEU A 221 -9.69 5.89 19.41
CA LEU A 221 -9.54 5.19 18.15
C LEU A 221 -10.60 4.10 18.08
N THR A 222 -11.35 4.02 16.99
CA THR A 222 -12.38 2.98 16.81
C THR A 222 -12.03 2.09 15.63
N SER A 223 -11.87 0.79 15.89
CA SER A 223 -11.71 -0.23 14.87
C SER A 223 -13.07 -0.59 14.28
N ASN A 224 -13.24 -0.29 13.00
CA ASN A 224 -14.45 -0.57 12.26
C ASN A 224 -14.40 -1.96 11.63
N LYS A 225 -15.57 -2.61 11.56
CA LYS A 225 -15.70 -3.89 10.84
C LYS A 225 -15.32 -3.69 9.38
N ARG A 226 -14.27 -4.41 8.95
CA ARG A 226 -13.79 -4.45 7.57
C ARG A 226 -14.43 -5.59 6.78
N ASN A 227 -14.70 -5.32 5.50
CA ASN A 227 -15.10 -6.35 4.55
C ASN A 227 -13.90 -7.26 4.21
N ILE A 228 -14.15 -8.47 3.74
CA ILE A 228 -13.10 -9.42 3.33
C ILE A 228 -12.16 -8.80 2.27
N SER A 229 -12.67 -7.95 1.37
CA SER A 229 -11.87 -7.23 0.36
C SER A 229 -10.88 -6.21 0.94
N GLN A 230 -11.17 -5.72 2.16
CA GLN A 230 -10.42 -4.69 2.89
C GLN A 230 -9.40 -5.30 3.88
N LEU A 231 -9.37 -6.62 3.99
CA LEU A 231 -8.38 -7.32 4.79
C LEU A 231 -7.05 -7.34 4.04
N ALA A 232 -5.99 -7.02 4.75
CA ALA A 232 -4.67 -6.85 4.14
C ALA A 232 -4.06 -8.18 3.71
N ALA A 233 -3.14 -8.09 2.74
CA ALA A 233 -2.26 -9.19 2.40
C ALA A 233 -1.15 -9.34 3.45
N LYS A 234 -0.40 -10.45 3.41
CA LYS A 234 0.76 -10.71 4.28
C LYS A 234 1.99 -9.85 3.93
N GLY A 235 1.99 -9.18 2.77
CA GLY A 235 3.07 -8.29 2.38
C GLY A 235 3.20 -7.06 3.29
N SER A 236 4.20 -6.26 2.99
CA SER A 236 4.53 -5.07 3.77
C SER A 236 3.41 -4.02 3.70
N SER A 237 3.24 -3.25 4.79
CA SER A 237 2.21 -2.22 4.89
C SER A 237 2.66 -0.91 4.22
N TYR A 238 2.75 0.23 4.91
CA TYR A 238 3.40 1.42 4.35
C TYR A 238 4.13 2.21 5.44
N SER A 239 5.16 2.94 5.02
CA SER A 239 6.01 3.75 5.89
C SER A 239 5.27 5.00 6.38
N THR A 240 5.37 5.31 7.68
CA THR A 240 4.81 6.56 8.24
C THR A 240 5.54 7.78 7.71
N LEU A 241 6.84 7.64 7.42
CA LEU A 241 7.64 8.68 6.78
C LEU A 241 7.03 9.05 5.44
N HIS A 242 6.88 8.06 4.56
CA HIS A 242 6.31 8.30 3.23
C HIS A 242 4.87 8.79 3.33
N ALA A 243 4.07 8.29 4.30
CA ALA A 243 2.69 8.76 4.47
C ALA A 243 2.63 10.28 4.72
N LYS A 244 3.47 10.79 5.63
CA LYS A 244 3.57 12.23 5.90
C LYS A 244 4.13 13.00 4.72
N HIS A 245 5.26 12.54 4.17
CA HIS A 245 5.96 13.25 3.12
C HIS A 245 5.12 13.36 1.83
N LEU A 246 4.55 12.25 1.36
CA LEU A 246 3.77 12.24 0.12
C LEU A 246 2.47 13.04 0.28
N ALA A 247 1.78 12.95 1.42
CA ALA A 247 0.60 13.78 1.73
C ALA A 247 0.92 15.28 1.67
N SER A 248 2.10 15.66 2.14
CA SER A 248 2.64 17.04 2.08
C SER A 248 3.22 17.43 0.71
N GLY A 249 3.17 16.55 -0.30
CA GLY A 249 3.68 16.80 -1.64
C GLY A 249 5.21 16.75 -1.76
N SER A 250 5.86 16.05 -0.84
CA SER A 250 7.30 15.85 -0.84
C SER A 250 7.66 14.38 -1.08
N LEU A 251 8.67 14.13 -1.90
CA LEU A 251 9.18 12.81 -2.22
C LEU A 251 10.56 12.61 -1.57
N PRO A 252 10.67 11.82 -0.50
CA PRO A 252 11.95 11.54 0.14
C PRO A 252 12.88 10.76 -0.81
N PHE A 253 14.16 11.12 -0.86
CA PHE A 253 15.12 10.46 -1.74
C PHE A 253 16.44 10.09 -1.07
N ALA A 254 16.78 10.73 0.05
CA ALA A 254 17.97 10.41 0.82
C ALA A 254 17.79 10.82 2.28
N SER A 255 18.60 10.23 3.15
CA SER A 255 18.66 10.61 4.55
C SER A 255 20.09 10.77 5.03
N ASP A 256 20.27 11.64 6.00
CA ASP A 256 21.51 11.75 6.76
C ASP A 256 21.21 11.51 8.27
N ARG A 257 22.15 11.83 9.16
CA ARG A 257 21.98 11.63 10.60
C ARG A 257 20.93 12.53 11.24
N LYS A 258 20.62 13.69 10.65
CA LYS A 258 19.78 14.74 11.21
C LYS A 258 18.58 15.09 10.34
N THR A 259 18.69 14.86 9.03
CA THR A 259 17.75 15.35 8.03
C THR A 259 17.32 14.28 7.04
N ILE A 260 16.18 14.54 6.40
CA ILE A 260 15.63 13.75 5.30
C ILE A 260 15.52 14.66 4.09
N ASN A 261 16.35 14.40 3.09
CA ASN A 261 16.34 15.13 1.84
C ASN A 261 15.12 14.71 1.03
N SER A 262 14.25 15.67 0.73
CA SER A 262 12.98 15.45 0.04
C SER A 262 12.77 16.45 -1.09
N ILE A 263 12.29 15.97 -2.23
CA ILE A 263 11.92 16.81 -3.37
C ILE A 263 10.49 17.27 -3.18
N LEU A 264 10.26 18.57 -3.09
CA LEU A 264 8.94 19.17 -3.09
C LEU A 264 8.41 19.26 -4.53
N ILE A 265 7.31 18.56 -4.80
CA ILE A 265 6.68 18.53 -6.12
C ILE A 265 5.56 19.55 -6.18
N THR A 266 5.74 20.56 -7.03
CA THR A 266 4.79 21.65 -7.28
C THR A 266 4.13 21.50 -8.66
N PRO A 267 3.02 22.19 -8.94
CA PRO A 267 2.47 22.26 -10.29
C PRO A 267 3.49 22.76 -11.33
N GLU A 268 4.40 23.66 -10.93
CA GLU A 268 5.49 24.15 -11.77
C GLU A 268 6.47 23.03 -12.13
N THR A 269 6.81 22.16 -11.16
CA THR A 269 7.67 20.99 -11.39
C THR A 269 7.07 20.10 -12.47
N LEU A 270 5.76 19.83 -12.40
CA LEU A 270 5.05 19.05 -13.42
C LEU A 270 5.10 19.72 -14.79
N ALA A 271 4.81 21.03 -14.86
CA ALA A 271 4.81 21.76 -16.13
C ALA A 271 6.18 21.73 -16.83
N HIS A 272 7.26 21.87 -16.07
CA HIS A 272 8.62 21.78 -16.60
C HIS A 272 8.99 20.37 -17.07
N LEU A 273 8.54 19.32 -16.35
CA LEU A 273 8.72 17.93 -16.76
C LEU A 273 7.94 17.59 -18.03
N GLU A 274 6.69 18.05 -18.14
CA GLU A 274 5.86 17.85 -19.34
C GLU A 274 6.46 18.55 -20.57
N ALA A 275 7.15 19.67 -20.36
CA ALA A 275 7.89 20.39 -21.39
C ALA A 275 9.21 19.70 -21.78
N GLY A 276 9.68 18.70 -21.04
CA GLY A 276 10.95 18.03 -21.28
C GLY A 276 12.17 18.89 -20.96
N GLU A 277 12.03 19.89 -20.09
CA GLU A 277 13.10 20.83 -19.77
C GLU A 277 14.19 20.20 -18.88
N HIS A 278 15.40 20.76 -18.96
CA HIS A 278 16.49 20.36 -18.07
C HIS A 278 16.32 21.00 -16.70
N LEU A 279 16.13 20.15 -15.69
CA LEU A 279 15.88 20.58 -14.32
C LEU A 279 17.08 20.31 -13.43
N HIS A 280 17.41 21.26 -12.56
CA HIS A 280 18.41 21.10 -11.53
C HIS A 280 17.77 21.16 -10.15
N LEU A 281 18.31 20.37 -9.22
CA LEU A 281 17.83 20.32 -7.86
C LEU A 281 18.40 21.50 -7.05
N LYS A 282 17.53 22.27 -6.42
CA LYS A 282 17.89 23.44 -5.61
C LYS A 282 17.28 23.31 -4.22
N ALA A 283 18.09 23.53 -3.18
CA ALA A 283 17.59 23.59 -1.81
C ALA A 283 16.59 24.74 -1.65
N THR A 284 15.50 24.48 -0.93
CA THR A 284 14.44 25.47 -0.70
C THR A 284 13.89 25.38 0.73
N GLY A 285 13.08 26.39 1.11
CA GLY A 285 12.38 26.42 2.38
C GLY A 285 11.10 25.59 2.39
N ALA A 286 10.35 25.69 3.48
CA ALA A 286 9.00 25.17 3.57
C ALA A 286 8.01 26.16 2.92
N ASP A 287 8.05 26.26 1.58
CA ASP A 287 7.36 27.33 0.86
C ASP A 287 5.86 27.03 0.64
N THR A 288 5.47 25.76 0.61
CA THR A 288 4.08 25.33 0.47
C THR A 288 3.44 25.05 1.84
N LYS A 289 2.11 25.15 1.94
CA LYS A 289 1.36 24.76 3.15
C LYS A 289 1.65 23.32 3.58
N GLY A 290 1.73 22.39 2.63
CA GLY A 290 2.09 21.00 2.88
C GLY A 290 3.49 20.84 3.48
N ALA A 291 4.48 21.59 2.97
CA ALA A 291 5.85 21.57 3.50
C ALA A 291 5.94 22.21 4.90
N GLN A 292 5.21 23.31 5.13
CA GLN A 292 5.13 23.96 6.45
C GLN A 292 4.48 23.04 7.49
N PHE A 293 3.43 22.33 7.09
CA PHE A 293 2.80 21.32 7.90
C PHE A 293 3.79 20.20 8.25
N LEU A 294 4.47 19.62 7.25
CA LEU A 294 5.44 18.54 7.45
C LEU A 294 6.57 18.94 8.40
N ALA A 295 7.09 20.15 8.28
CA ALA A 295 8.16 20.68 9.13
C ALA A 295 7.78 20.77 10.62
N ARG A 296 6.47 20.85 10.93
CA ARG A 296 5.95 20.94 12.32
C ARG A 296 5.52 19.59 12.89
N LEU A 297 5.44 18.55 12.08
CA LEU A 297 5.04 17.21 12.55
C LEU A 297 6.14 16.56 13.41
N PRO A 298 5.76 15.59 14.28
CA PRO A 298 6.75 14.72 14.90
C PRO A 298 7.50 13.94 13.82
N ASN A 299 8.78 14.27 13.64
CA ASN A 299 9.67 13.62 12.69
C ASN A 299 10.89 13.04 13.41
N ALA A 300 11.33 11.86 13.01
CA ALA A 300 12.60 11.30 13.51
C ALA A 300 13.80 12.16 13.11
N ARG A 301 13.72 12.78 11.93
CA ARG A 301 14.74 13.64 11.33
C ARG A 301 14.06 14.82 10.65
N ALA A 302 14.71 15.99 10.67
CA ALA A 302 14.12 17.19 10.10
C ALA A 302 14.02 17.10 8.56
N PRO A 303 12.90 17.47 7.94
CA PRO A 303 12.82 17.49 6.48
C PRO A 303 13.71 18.61 5.92
N ASN A 304 14.53 18.28 4.92
CA ASN A 304 15.31 19.22 4.14
C ASN A 304 14.74 19.24 2.72
N PHE A 305 14.17 20.38 2.32
CA PHE A 305 13.39 20.49 1.10
C PHE A 305 14.24 20.93 -0.09
N HIS A 306 13.95 20.34 -1.24
CA HIS A 306 14.55 20.69 -2.51
C HIS A 306 13.46 20.85 -3.57
N THR A 307 13.60 21.80 -4.48
CA THR A 307 12.71 21.99 -5.63
C THR A 307 13.51 21.89 -6.93
N PHE A 308 12.80 21.70 -8.03
CA PHE A 308 13.39 21.76 -9.36
C PHE A 308 13.24 23.16 -9.95
N ALA A 309 14.33 23.67 -10.49
CA ALA A 309 14.35 24.87 -11.31
C ALA A 309 14.99 24.54 -12.66
N THR A 310 14.66 25.31 -13.70
CA THR A 310 15.25 25.14 -15.03
C THR A 310 16.73 25.50 -15.01
N SER A 311 17.55 24.74 -15.74
CA SER A 311 18.99 25.00 -15.92
C SER A 311 19.42 24.63 -17.32
N GLU A 312 20.26 25.46 -17.92
CA GLU A 312 20.85 25.20 -19.24
C GLU A 312 22.04 24.23 -19.18
N THR A 313 22.58 23.95 -17.98
CA THR A 313 23.89 23.27 -17.83
C THR A 313 23.87 22.00 -17.01
N THR A 314 22.86 21.83 -16.13
CA THR A 314 22.80 20.73 -15.17
C THR A 314 21.44 20.06 -15.22
N ASN A 315 21.44 18.72 -15.36
CA ASN A 315 20.24 17.91 -15.35
C ASN A 315 20.26 16.94 -14.16
N SER A 316 19.40 17.21 -13.18
CA SER A 316 19.13 16.40 -11.99
C SER A 316 17.78 15.68 -12.08
N THR A 317 17.14 15.66 -13.25
CA THR A 317 15.86 14.96 -13.47
C THR A 317 15.97 13.47 -13.12
N SER A 318 17.13 12.84 -13.37
CA SER A 318 17.40 11.46 -12.98
C SER A 318 17.18 11.20 -11.49
N ARG A 319 17.48 12.16 -10.61
CA ARG A 319 17.24 12.02 -9.16
C ARG A 319 15.75 11.91 -8.82
N LEU A 320 14.90 12.65 -9.53
CA LEU A 320 13.45 12.54 -9.40
C LEU A 320 12.96 11.19 -9.90
N LEU A 321 13.38 10.79 -11.11
CA LEU A 321 12.95 9.54 -11.72
C LEU A 321 13.37 8.33 -10.87
N GLN A 322 14.58 8.37 -10.30
CA GLN A 322 15.05 7.39 -9.34
C GLN A 322 14.20 7.36 -8.07
N ALA A 323 13.88 8.53 -7.49
CA ALA A 323 13.03 8.61 -6.30
C ALA A 323 11.60 8.07 -6.56
N ILE A 324 11.06 8.30 -7.76
CA ILE A 324 9.77 7.75 -8.20
C ILE A 324 9.86 6.22 -8.32
N GLY A 325 10.92 5.68 -8.93
CA GLY A 325 11.14 4.24 -9.02
C GLY A 325 11.29 3.59 -7.64
N ASP A 326 12.01 4.24 -6.72
CA ASP A 326 12.23 3.75 -5.37
C ASP A 326 10.93 3.63 -4.54
N LEU A 327 9.85 4.34 -4.90
CA LEU A 327 8.54 4.24 -4.21
C LEU A 327 8.02 2.80 -4.12
N ALA A 328 8.27 1.97 -5.14
CA ALA A 328 7.86 0.57 -5.16
C ALA A 328 8.54 -0.29 -4.06
N PHE A 329 9.62 0.24 -3.46
CA PHE A 329 10.46 -0.43 -2.47
C PHE A 329 10.52 0.31 -1.12
N THR A 330 9.50 1.09 -0.80
CA THR A 330 9.38 1.86 0.45
C THR A 330 8.66 1.12 1.58
N GLY A 331 8.45 -0.19 1.42
CA GLY A 331 7.64 -1.00 2.33
C GLY A 331 6.15 -0.94 2.02
N GLY A 332 5.71 -0.14 1.05
CA GLY A 332 4.40 -0.17 0.41
C GLY A 332 3.74 1.21 0.31
N PHE A 333 2.59 1.26 -0.38
CA PHE A 333 2.01 2.53 -0.82
C PHE A 333 1.09 3.19 0.21
N THR A 334 1.20 4.52 0.29
CA THR A 334 0.44 5.35 1.22
C THR A 334 -0.96 5.65 0.65
N PRO A 335 -1.96 5.87 1.53
CA PRO A 335 -3.33 6.21 1.11
C PRO A 335 -3.45 7.59 0.48
N PHE A 336 -2.57 8.52 0.86
CA PHE A 336 -2.64 9.93 0.50
C PHE A 336 -1.35 10.43 -0.13
N ALA A 337 -1.52 11.35 -1.08
CA ALA A 337 -0.45 12.14 -1.68
C ALA A 337 -0.99 13.51 -2.16
N SER A 338 -0.12 14.51 -2.36
CA SER A 338 -0.55 15.76 -2.99
C SER A 338 -0.92 15.53 -4.47
N ILE A 339 -1.86 16.30 -4.99
CA ILE A 339 -2.31 16.18 -6.39
C ILE A 339 -1.13 16.36 -7.38
N PRO A 340 -0.26 17.37 -7.25
CA PRO A 340 0.88 17.53 -8.16
C PRO A 340 1.80 16.31 -8.17
N LEU A 341 2.07 15.73 -6.99
CA LEU A 341 2.89 14.54 -6.86
C LEU A 341 2.25 13.33 -7.57
N ILE A 342 0.95 13.11 -7.39
CA ILE A 342 0.20 12.03 -8.05
C ILE A 342 0.31 12.17 -9.57
N GLN A 343 0.10 13.39 -10.08
CA GLN A 343 0.16 13.68 -11.51
C GLN A 343 1.57 13.50 -12.08
N THR A 344 2.61 13.97 -11.37
CA THR A 344 4.00 13.77 -11.79
C THR A 344 4.38 12.29 -11.85
N VAL A 345 4.04 11.51 -10.83
CA VAL A 345 4.31 10.06 -10.85
C VAL A 345 3.52 9.37 -11.97
N HIS A 346 2.27 9.77 -12.18
CA HIS A 346 1.44 9.21 -13.24
C HIS A 346 2.02 9.50 -14.62
N PHE A 347 2.40 10.77 -14.88
CA PHE A 347 3.01 11.19 -16.13
C PHE A 347 4.28 10.37 -16.44
N VAL A 348 5.21 10.31 -15.48
CA VAL A 348 6.47 9.57 -15.61
C VAL A 348 6.23 8.08 -15.81
N ALA A 349 5.49 7.42 -14.91
CA ALA A 349 5.38 5.97 -14.90
C ALA A 349 4.46 5.40 -15.99
N SER A 350 3.49 6.19 -16.48
CA SER A 350 2.58 5.76 -17.55
C SER A 350 3.26 5.71 -18.92
N GLY A 351 4.30 6.52 -19.14
CA GLY A 351 4.94 6.65 -20.46
C GLY A 351 4.03 7.30 -21.49
N GLY A 352 3.06 8.12 -21.06
CA GLY A 352 2.03 8.70 -21.94
C GLY A 352 1.02 7.68 -22.46
N VAL A 353 0.98 6.47 -21.89
CA VAL A 353 0.06 5.39 -22.31
C VAL A 353 -1.16 5.33 -21.39
N ASP A 354 -2.35 5.24 -21.98
CA ASP A 354 -3.59 5.12 -21.23
C ASP A 354 -3.60 3.91 -20.26
N PRO A 355 -4.09 4.08 -19.01
CA PRO A 355 -4.15 2.98 -18.05
C PRO A 355 -5.13 1.89 -18.46
N GLY A 356 -6.24 2.24 -19.12
CA GLY A 356 -7.28 1.29 -19.52
C GLY A 356 -7.76 0.43 -18.34
N ARG A 357 -7.76 -0.91 -18.52
CA ARG A 357 -8.17 -1.87 -17.47
C ARG A 357 -7.03 -2.32 -16.55
N LEU A 358 -5.99 -1.50 -16.37
CA LEU A 358 -4.78 -1.84 -15.60
C LEU A 358 -5.08 -2.50 -14.24
N LEU A 359 -5.90 -1.88 -13.39
CA LEU A 359 -6.22 -2.40 -12.06
C LEU A 359 -6.86 -3.80 -12.14
N GLN A 360 -7.83 -3.99 -13.03
CA GLN A 360 -8.48 -5.29 -13.22
C GLN A 360 -7.49 -6.38 -13.66
N ARG A 361 -6.53 -6.02 -14.52
CA ARG A 361 -5.54 -6.97 -15.03
C ARG A 361 -4.45 -7.30 -14.00
N LEU A 362 -4.05 -6.34 -13.18
CA LEU A 362 -3.15 -6.60 -12.06
C LEU A 362 -3.78 -7.52 -11.00
N ASP A 363 -5.07 -7.36 -10.68
CA ASP A 363 -5.78 -8.29 -9.79
C ASP A 363 -5.86 -9.71 -10.39
N ALA A 364 -6.00 -9.85 -11.71
CA ALA A 364 -5.90 -11.16 -12.37
C ALA A 364 -4.47 -11.75 -12.28
N LEU A 365 -3.43 -10.91 -12.29
CA LEU A 365 -2.05 -11.37 -12.11
C LEU A 365 -1.79 -11.82 -10.67
N VAL A 366 -2.34 -11.10 -9.69
CA VAL A 366 -2.38 -11.53 -8.28
C VAL A 366 -3.02 -12.92 -8.17
N GLU A 367 -4.18 -13.15 -8.80
CA GLU A 367 -4.85 -14.45 -8.79
C GLU A 367 -3.98 -15.56 -9.42
N LYS A 368 -3.33 -15.27 -10.56
CA LYS A 368 -2.44 -16.22 -11.22
C LYS A 368 -1.27 -16.65 -10.33
N VAL A 369 -0.64 -15.70 -9.63
CA VAL A 369 0.47 -15.99 -8.71
C VAL A 369 -0.03 -16.72 -7.46
N HIS A 370 -1.19 -16.35 -6.94
CA HIS A 370 -1.80 -17.04 -5.79
C HIS A 370 -2.04 -18.53 -6.05
N ARG A 371 -2.54 -18.89 -7.24
CA ARG A 371 -2.82 -20.29 -7.62
C ARG A 371 -1.59 -21.20 -7.62
N GLN A 372 -0.37 -20.66 -7.69
CA GLN A 372 0.85 -21.48 -7.59
C GLN A 372 1.09 -22.01 -6.17
N ALA A 373 0.69 -21.24 -5.15
CA ALA A 373 0.92 -21.58 -3.75
C ALA A 373 -0.23 -21.06 -2.85
N PRO A 374 -1.46 -21.59 -3.03
CA PRO A 374 -2.64 -21.10 -2.30
C PRO A 374 -2.50 -21.33 -0.79
N HIS A 375 -1.80 -22.39 -0.38
CA HIS A 375 -1.54 -22.73 1.03
C HIS A 375 -0.77 -21.65 1.79
N LEU A 376 -0.03 -20.76 1.10
CA LEU A 376 0.69 -19.66 1.74
C LEU A 376 -0.23 -18.51 2.16
N GLN A 377 -1.42 -18.39 1.56
CA GLN A 377 -2.40 -17.32 1.84
C GLN A 377 -1.80 -15.91 1.83
N LEU A 378 -0.87 -15.64 0.89
CA LEU A 378 -0.09 -14.40 0.87
C LEU A 378 -0.94 -13.16 0.63
N PHE A 379 -1.96 -13.27 -0.23
CA PHE A 379 -2.72 -12.12 -0.75
C PHE A 379 -4.00 -11.81 0.05
N GLY A 380 -4.12 -12.37 1.26
CA GLY A 380 -5.27 -12.19 2.12
C GLY A 380 -6.47 -13.07 1.74
N PRO A 381 -7.55 -13.03 2.54
CA PRO A 381 -8.66 -13.98 2.48
C PRO A 381 -9.59 -13.77 1.27
N LEU A 382 -9.49 -12.66 0.55
CA LEU A 382 -10.28 -12.41 -0.66
C LEU A 382 -10.07 -13.49 -1.75
N LEU A 383 -8.88 -14.08 -1.80
CA LEU A 383 -8.55 -15.09 -2.80
C LEU A 383 -8.91 -16.52 -2.39
N ASP A 384 -9.35 -16.74 -1.13
CA ASP A 384 -9.81 -18.04 -0.68
C ASP A 384 -10.97 -18.54 -1.56
N ASP A 385 -11.02 -19.85 -1.84
CA ASP A 385 -12.01 -20.43 -2.76
C ASP A 385 -13.46 -20.13 -2.35
N ALA A 386 -13.72 -20.08 -1.04
CA ALA A 386 -15.03 -19.73 -0.46
C ALA A 386 -15.50 -18.31 -0.86
N ASN A 387 -14.56 -17.40 -1.19
CA ASN A 387 -14.81 -16.00 -1.47
C ASN A 387 -14.82 -15.66 -2.97
N THR A 388 -14.87 -16.67 -3.86
CA THR A 388 -14.86 -16.49 -5.32
C THR A 388 -15.93 -15.49 -5.83
N HIS A 389 -17.12 -15.48 -5.21
CA HIS A 389 -18.19 -14.54 -5.56
C HIS A 389 -17.85 -13.08 -5.21
N LEU A 390 -17.15 -12.84 -4.09
CA LEU A 390 -16.66 -11.51 -3.71
C LEU A 390 -15.56 -11.05 -4.66
N ARG A 391 -14.65 -11.95 -5.05
CA ARG A 391 -13.62 -11.69 -6.05
C ARG A 391 -14.21 -11.27 -7.39
N PHE A 392 -15.25 -11.97 -7.86
CA PHE A 392 -15.94 -11.60 -9.10
C PHE A 392 -16.53 -10.19 -9.03
N ARG A 393 -17.22 -9.85 -7.92
CA ARG A 393 -17.78 -8.51 -7.71
C ARG A 393 -16.70 -7.42 -7.64
N ALA A 394 -15.57 -7.69 -7.01
CA ALA A 394 -14.44 -6.78 -6.99
C ALA A 394 -13.92 -6.53 -8.41
N ASN A 395 -13.68 -7.58 -9.19
CA ASN A 395 -13.24 -7.47 -10.59
C ASN A 395 -14.22 -6.72 -11.49
N GLU A 396 -15.53 -6.93 -11.30
CA GLU A 396 -16.57 -6.18 -12.02
C GLU A 396 -16.53 -4.68 -11.67
N ARG A 397 -16.32 -4.35 -10.39
CA ARG A 397 -16.16 -2.96 -9.94
C ARG A 397 -14.92 -2.31 -10.58
N LEU A 398 -13.79 -3.02 -10.64
CA LEU A 398 -12.59 -2.51 -11.32
C LEU A 398 -12.81 -2.27 -12.81
N ALA A 399 -13.58 -3.14 -13.47
CA ALA A 399 -13.95 -2.94 -14.87
C ALA A 399 -14.80 -1.67 -15.05
N LYS A 400 -15.75 -1.43 -14.14
CA LYS A 400 -16.60 -0.24 -14.12
C LYS A 400 -15.82 1.05 -13.81
N LEU A 401 -14.81 0.95 -12.94
CA LEU A 401 -13.90 2.04 -12.60
C LEU A 401 -13.05 2.43 -13.82
N ALA A 402 -12.52 1.45 -14.56
CA ALA A 402 -11.78 1.70 -15.79
C ALA A 402 -12.60 2.44 -16.86
N THR A 403 -13.93 2.23 -16.91
CA THR A 403 -14.83 2.93 -17.84
C THR A 403 -15.42 4.22 -17.29
N GLY A 404 -15.02 4.64 -16.08
CA GLY A 404 -15.55 5.84 -15.41
C GLY A 404 -17.01 5.73 -14.96
N THR A 405 -17.60 4.53 -14.99
CA THR A 405 -19.01 4.32 -14.56
C THR A 405 -19.16 4.28 -13.04
N VAL A 406 -18.07 3.99 -12.33
CA VAL A 406 -17.96 4.10 -10.87
C VAL A 406 -16.74 4.95 -10.59
N THR A 407 -16.92 6.03 -9.85
CA THR A 407 -15.84 6.97 -9.48
C THR A 407 -15.50 6.93 -8.00
N ASP A 408 -16.35 6.33 -7.18
CA ASP A 408 -16.16 6.27 -5.74
C ASP A 408 -15.88 4.83 -5.27
N GLU A 409 -14.83 4.68 -4.49
CA GLU A 409 -14.39 3.43 -3.88
C GLU A 409 -13.90 3.74 -2.45
N PRO A 410 -14.26 2.95 -1.44
CA PRO A 410 -13.78 3.16 -0.08
C PRO A 410 -12.25 3.13 -0.02
N LEU A 411 -11.65 4.06 0.73
CA LEU A 411 -10.18 4.13 0.89
C LEU A 411 -9.55 2.80 1.34
N ALA A 412 -10.22 2.09 2.25
CA ALA A 412 -9.77 0.78 2.73
C ALA A 412 -9.72 -0.30 1.62
N ASP A 413 -10.61 -0.26 0.62
CA ASP A 413 -10.56 -1.17 -0.54
C ASP A 413 -9.33 -0.83 -1.41
N LYS A 414 -9.04 0.47 -1.62
CA LYS A 414 -7.87 0.95 -2.37
C LYS A 414 -6.57 0.52 -1.72
N VAL A 415 -6.43 0.72 -0.40
CA VAL A 415 -5.23 0.34 0.35
C VAL A 415 -5.02 -1.17 0.41
N ALA A 416 -6.08 -1.95 0.63
CA ALA A 416 -5.98 -3.41 0.60
C ALA A 416 -5.56 -3.94 -0.79
N ARG A 417 -6.04 -3.31 -1.88
CA ARG A 417 -5.60 -3.60 -3.25
C ARG A 417 -4.11 -3.31 -3.44
N MET A 418 -3.64 -2.14 -3.00
CA MET A 418 -2.21 -1.81 -3.10
C MET A 418 -1.31 -2.73 -2.26
N SER A 419 -1.77 -3.15 -1.08
CA SER A 419 -1.09 -4.17 -0.26
C SER A 419 -0.94 -5.51 -1.02
N ARG A 420 -1.96 -5.94 -1.78
CA ARG A 420 -1.86 -7.12 -2.64
C ARG A 420 -0.85 -6.94 -3.77
N TYR A 421 -0.76 -5.75 -4.38
CA TYR A 421 0.22 -5.48 -5.44
C TYR A 421 1.66 -5.43 -4.94
N ILE A 422 1.90 -4.88 -3.76
CA ILE A 422 3.21 -4.94 -3.10
C ILE A 422 3.58 -6.39 -2.76
N THR A 423 2.62 -7.17 -2.25
CA THR A 423 2.80 -8.62 -2.01
C THR A 423 3.12 -9.36 -3.31
N LEU A 424 2.50 -8.97 -4.43
CA LEU A 424 2.73 -9.56 -5.75
C LEU A 424 4.17 -9.35 -6.17
N LEU A 425 4.69 -8.12 -6.06
CA LEU A 425 6.08 -7.82 -6.38
C LEU A 425 7.04 -8.64 -5.52
N GLY A 426 6.83 -8.67 -4.20
CA GLY A 426 7.67 -9.45 -3.29
C GLY A 426 7.64 -10.96 -3.58
N ARG A 427 6.50 -11.49 -4.02
CA ARG A 427 6.37 -12.91 -4.41
C ARG A 427 7.01 -13.20 -5.76
N LEU A 428 6.80 -12.35 -6.76
CA LEU A 428 7.38 -12.52 -8.09
C LEU A 428 8.90 -12.57 -8.03
N MET A 429 9.52 -11.71 -7.22
CA MET A 429 10.96 -11.73 -7.01
C MET A 429 11.42 -12.98 -6.23
N ALA A 430 10.63 -13.46 -5.27
CA ALA A 430 10.95 -14.64 -4.46
C ALA A 430 10.99 -15.95 -5.25
N ILE A 431 10.26 -16.03 -6.38
CA ILE A 431 10.18 -17.24 -7.22
C ILE A 431 11.12 -17.21 -8.43
N VAL A 432 11.98 -16.19 -8.56
CA VAL A 432 12.98 -16.13 -9.64
C VAL A 432 14.00 -17.25 -9.43
N PRO A 433 14.20 -18.15 -10.40
CA PRO A 433 15.14 -19.26 -10.28
C PRO A 433 16.59 -18.75 -10.27
N ASP A 434 17.48 -19.51 -9.64
CA ASP A 434 18.94 -19.36 -9.73
C ASP A 434 19.53 -18.01 -9.28
N MET A 435 18.75 -17.18 -8.56
CA MET A 435 19.20 -15.92 -7.99
C MET A 435 18.91 -15.84 -6.49
N ARG A 436 19.80 -15.20 -5.72
CA ARG A 436 19.52 -14.94 -4.30
C ARG A 436 18.49 -13.81 -4.19
N PRO A 437 17.59 -13.84 -3.19
CA PRO A 437 16.58 -12.80 -2.99
C PRO A 437 17.13 -11.37 -3.00
N SER A 438 18.28 -11.12 -2.37
CA SER A 438 18.93 -9.80 -2.39
C SER A 438 19.36 -9.37 -3.78
N ASP A 439 19.94 -10.29 -4.56
CA ASP A 439 20.46 -9.99 -5.89
C ASP A 439 19.32 -9.71 -6.87
N VAL A 440 18.19 -10.43 -6.76
CA VAL A 440 16.98 -10.14 -7.55
C VAL A 440 16.45 -8.76 -7.22
N LEU A 441 16.35 -8.45 -5.94
CA LEU A 441 15.80 -7.19 -5.46
C LEU A 441 16.64 -5.99 -5.91
N ASP A 442 17.97 -6.09 -5.81
CA ASP A 442 18.90 -5.06 -6.29
C ASP A 442 18.82 -4.93 -7.82
N ALA A 443 18.72 -6.04 -8.56
CA ALA A 443 18.58 -6.02 -10.03
C ALA A 443 17.25 -5.40 -10.50
N VAL A 444 16.13 -5.75 -9.87
CA VAL A 444 14.81 -5.16 -10.18
C VAL A 444 14.80 -3.68 -9.83
N ARG A 445 15.42 -3.27 -8.71
CA ARG A 445 15.50 -1.86 -8.32
C ARG A 445 16.32 -1.05 -9.31
N GLU A 446 17.49 -1.53 -9.70
CA GLU A 446 18.33 -0.82 -10.66
C GLU A 446 17.67 -0.76 -12.04
N GLY A 447 17.09 -1.87 -12.50
CA GLY A 447 16.36 -1.90 -13.76
C GLY A 447 15.12 -0.99 -13.75
N LEU A 448 14.43 -0.85 -12.62
CA LEU A 448 13.29 0.06 -12.51
C LEU A 448 13.72 1.53 -12.65
N LYS A 449 14.92 1.92 -12.22
CA LYS A 449 15.43 3.29 -12.43
C LYS A 449 15.58 3.58 -13.92
N SER A 450 16.23 2.69 -14.67
CA SER A 450 16.37 2.83 -16.13
C SER A 450 15.02 2.78 -16.85
N GLU A 451 14.09 1.95 -16.38
CA GLU A 451 12.72 1.89 -16.91
C GLU A 451 11.94 3.20 -16.64
N MET A 452 12.15 3.87 -15.51
CA MET A 452 11.54 5.19 -15.24
C MET A 452 12.11 6.28 -16.16
N GLU A 453 13.42 6.24 -16.46
CA GLU A 453 14.06 7.13 -17.43
C GLU A 453 13.45 6.96 -18.83
N ARG A 454 13.37 5.71 -19.30
CA ARG A 454 12.73 5.40 -20.58
C ARG A 454 11.25 5.82 -20.63
N SER A 455 10.50 5.49 -19.58
CA SER A 455 9.08 5.84 -19.49
C SER A 455 8.88 7.36 -19.47
N TYR A 456 9.77 8.12 -18.84
CA TYR A 456 9.73 9.58 -18.90
C TYR A 456 9.98 10.11 -20.32
N GLU A 457 10.99 9.60 -21.03
CA GLU A 457 11.26 9.97 -22.42
C GLU A 457 10.05 9.70 -23.33
N ASP A 458 9.42 8.54 -23.19
CA ASP A 458 8.21 8.16 -23.91
C ASP A 458 7.03 9.11 -23.57
N ALA A 459 6.88 9.48 -22.30
CA ALA A 459 5.83 10.40 -21.84
C ALA A 459 5.99 11.81 -22.41
N VAL A 460 7.21 12.34 -22.41
CA VAL A 460 7.53 13.65 -23.01
C VAL A 460 7.25 13.63 -24.51
N ALA A 461 7.70 12.59 -25.22
CA ALA A 461 7.43 12.44 -26.65
C ALA A 461 5.92 12.41 -26.95
N ALA A 462 5.14 11.63 -26.18
CA ALA A 462 3.69 11.56 -26.32
C ALA A 462 3.01 12.90 -26.05
N HIS A 463 3.44 13.63 -25.01
CA HIS A 463 2.88 14.94 -24.64
C HIS A 463 3.12 16.00 -25.73
N LEU A 464 4.34 16.04 -26.28
CA LEU A 464 4.69 16.99 -27.34
C LEU A 464 3.89 16.74 -28.62
N ILE A 465 3.71 15.47 -29.01
CA ILE A 465 2.86 15.09 -30.16
C ILE A 465 1.40 15.50 -29.92
N GLY A 466 0.87 15.26 -28.72
CA GLY A 466 -0.50 15.65 -28.34
C GLY A 466 -0.76 17.15 -28.47
N ARG A 467 0.21 17.99 -28.07
CA ARG A 467 0.14 19.45 -28.24
C ARG A 467 0.14 19.88 -29.71
N THR A 468 0.98 19.27 -30.55
CA THR A 468 1.06 19.61 -31.99
C THR A 468 -0.24 19.29 -32.74
N ILE A 469 -0.91 18.18 -32.42
CA ILE A 469 -2.17 17.79 -33.07
C ILE A 469 -3.32 18.72 -32.66
N LEU A 470 -3.30 19.26 -31.44
CA LEU A 470 -4.32 20.19 -30.94
C LEU A 470 -4.06 21.66 -31.36
N SER A 471 -2.83 21.99 -31.76
CA SER A 471 -2.41 23.35 -32.13
C SER A 471 -2.47 23.62 -33.64
N THR A 472 -2.90 22.65 -34.45
CA THR A 472 -3.18 22.89 -35.87
C THR A 472 -4.59 23.49 -36.01
N PRO A 473 -4.75 24.72 -36.52
CA PRO A 473 -6.08 25.28 -36.75
C PRO A 473 -6.80 24.40 -37.78
N LEU A 474 -7.99 23.91 -37.41
CA LEU A 474 -8.90 23.21 -38.33
C LEU A 474 -9.26 24.13 -39.50
N SER A 475 -8.45 24.10 -40.56
CA SER A 475 -8.80 24.62 -41.87
C SER A 475 -9.85 23.70 -42.50
N SER A 476 -11.07 24.23 -42.62
CA SER A 476 -12.14 23.78 -43.52
C SER A 476 -12.55 22.29 -43.46
N ARG A 477 -13.31 21.93 -42.43
CA ARG A 477 -14.15 20.73 -42.47
C ARG A 477 -15.30 20.97 -43.45
N SER A 478 -15.12 20.53 -44.70
CA SER A 478 -16.17 20.47 -45.73
C SER A 478 -17.40 19.74 -45.19
N LYS A 479 -18.52 20.47 -45.15
CA LYS A 479 -19.85 19.98 -44.81
C LYS A 479 -20.27 18.89 -45.81
N ARG A 480 -20.10 17.62 -45.45
CA ARG A 480 -20.83 16.53 -46.12
C ARG A 480 -22.13 16.30 -45.36
N ASN A 481 -23.20 16.93 -45.84
CA ASN A 481 -24.57 16.65 -45.47
C ASN A 481 -24.84 15.16 -45.69
N SER A 482 -25.11 14.41 -44.61
CA SER A 482 -25.81 13.13 -44.71
C SER A 482 -27.17 13.32 -44.06
N SER A 483 -28.18 13.29 -44.92
CA SER A 483 -29.59 13.31 -44.61
C SER A 483 -30.00 12.01 -43.91
N MET A 484 -30.45 12.14 -42.67
CA MET A 484 -31.28 11.14 -42.01
C MET A 484 -32.73 11.29 -42.50
N PRO A 485 -33.40 10.24 -43.01
CA PRO A 485 -34.84 10.22 -43.03
C PRO A 485 -35.33 9.64 -41.70
N ARG A 486 -35.86 10.54 -40.85
CA ARG A 486 -36.88 10.17 -39.86
C ARG A 486 -38.08 9.60 -40.62
N ARG A 487 -38.56 8.43 -40.25
CA ARG A 487 -39.94 8.03 -40.54
C ARG A 487 -40.60 7.44 -39.30
N ASP A 488 -41.80 7.96 -39.08
CA ASP A 488 -42.57 7.95 -37.86
C ASP A 488 -43.13 6.59 -37.44
N THR A 489 -43.39 6.55 -36.13
CA THR A 489 -44.43 5.80 -35.42
C THR A 489 -45.75 5.60 -36.18
N ARG A 490 -46.31 4.37 -36.18
CA ARG A 490 -47.56 3.97 -35.49
C ARG A 490 -48.16 2.62 -35.96
N ASN A 491 -48.71 1.92 -34.97
CA ASN A 491 -49.95 1.12 -34.96
C ASN A 491 -50.01 -0.36 -35.43
N ARG A 492 -50.36 -1.20 -34.44
CA ARG A 492 -51.47 -2.21 -34.36
C ARG A 492 -51.55 -3.35 -35.38
N SER A 493 -51.49 -4.59 -34.86
CA SER A 493 -52.54 -5.65 -34.84
C SER A 493 -51.90 -7.04 -34.66
N ARG A 494 -52.14 -7.76 -33.56
CA ARG A 494 -53.00 -8.97 -33.46
C ARG A 494 -53.31 -9.69 -34.78
N HIS A 495 -52.73 -10.88 -35.02
CA HIS A 495 -53.36 -12.21 -34.91
C HIS A 495 -52.56 -13.34 -35.61
N SER A 496 -52.42 -14.46 -34.87
CA SER A 496 -52.48 -15.90 -35.24
C SER A 496 -51.68 -16.53 -36.40
N ASN A 497 -51.18 -17.75 -36.06
CA ASN A 497 -51.02 -18.98 -36.86
C ASN A 497 -49.89 -19.04 -37.90
N ASN A 498 -49.32 -20.19 -38.27
CA ASN A 498 -49.09 -21.53 -37.69
C ASN A 498 -48.30 -22.27 -38.80
N SER A 499 -47.45 -23.26 -38.45
CA SER A 499 -46.77 -24.24 -39.35
C SER A 499 -45.79 -23.67 -40.40
N SER A 500 -44.69 -24.29 -40.82
CA SER A 500 -44.06 -25.62 -40.73
C SER A 500 -42.64 -25.39 -41.29
N GLY A 501 -41.54 -25.81 -40.66
CA GLY A 501 -41.06 -27.19 -40.63
C GLY A 501 -39.93 -27.37 -41.65
N THR A 502 -38.68 -27.43 -41.18
CA THR A 502 -37.61 -28.27 -41.77
C THR A 502 -36.45 -28.39 -40.78
N ALA A 503 -35.96 -29.63 -40.71
CA ALA A 503 -35.06 -30.19 -39.71
C ALA A 503 -33.58 -29.76 -39.86
N SER A 504 -32.92 -29.62 -38.71
CA SER A 504 -31.59 -30.10 -38.22
C SER A 504 -30.51 -30.64 -39.20
N PRO A 505 -29.23 -30.88 -38.78
CA PRO A 505 -28.48 -30.49 -37.56
C PRO A 505 -27.01 -30.03 -37.81
N ASP A 506 -26.32 -29.64 -36.73
CA ASP A 506 -24.87 -29.79 -36.42
C ASP A 506 -23.78 -29.17 -37.33
N GLY A 507 -22.98 -28.28 -36.72
CA GLY A 507 -21.65 -27.89 -37.20
C GLY A 507 -21.00 -26.83 -36.28
N PRO A 508 -19.71 -26.97 -35.89
CA PRO A 508 -19.22 -26.56 -34.59
C PRO A 508 -18.90 -25.07 -34.45
N ALA A 509 -19.01 -24.61 -33.22
CA ALA A 509 -18.50 -23.35 -32.72
C ALA A 509 -17.03 -23.16 -33.13
N SER A 510 -16.80 -22.30 -34.11
CA SER A 510 -15.54 -21.60 -34.30
C SER A 510 -15.87 -20.19 -34.71
N LEU A 511 -15.60 -19.28 -33.78
CA LEU A 511 -15.04 -17.95 -33.99
C LEU A 511 -15.19 -17.26 -32.62
N THR A 512 -14.19 -17.49 -31.78
CA THR A 512 -13.78 -16.55 -30.74
C THR A 512 -13.35 -15.25 -31.44
N SER A 513 -14.33 -14.53 -31.97
CA SER A 513 -14.24 -13.12 -32.26
C SER A 513 -14.15 -12.44 -30.90
N GLY A 514 -12.91 -12.27 -30.43
CA GLY A 514 -12.65 -11.43 -29.28
C GLY A 514 -13.19 -10.04 -29.62
N ARG A 515 -14.36 -9.70 -29.06
CA ARG A 515 -14.92 -8.35 -29.14
C ARG A 515 -13.82 -7.37 -28.75
N SER A 516 -13.24 -6.70 -29.75
CA SER A 516 -12.39 -5.54 -29.54
C SER A 516 -13.27 -4.50 -28.87
N SER A 517 -13.11 -4.36 -27.55
CA SER A 517 -13.78 -3.32 -26.78
C SER A 517 -13.29 -1.98 -27.35
N SER A 518 -14.14 -1.28 -28.10
CA SER A 518 -13.85 0.04 -28.68
C SER A 518 -13.71 1.16 -27.65
N THR A 519 -13.62 0.79 -26.36
CA THR A 519 -13.65 1.69 -25.20
C THR A 519 -12.27 2.26 -24.89
N PHE A 520 -11.20 1.57 -25.28
CA PHE A 520 -9.82 1.98 -25.01
C PHE A 520 -8.97 1.89 -26.27
N PRO A 521 -7.90 2.70 -26.39
CA PRO A 521 -6.92 2.56 -27.46
C PRO A 521 -6.34 1.14 -27.51
N VAL A 522 -5.92 0.72 -28.71
CA VAL A 522 -5.37 -0.62 -28.95
C VAL A 522 -4.13 -0.85 -28.08
N HIS A 523 -3.31 0.19 -27.90
CA HIS A 523 -2.14 0.18 -27.03
C HIS A 523 -2.47 0.88 -25.71
N ASN A 524 -2.57 0.11 -24.62
CA ASN A 524 -2.84 0.62 -23.27
C ASN A 524 -2.12 -0.24 -22.22
N LEU A 525 -1.93 0.27 -21.00
CA LEU A 525 -1.20 -0.43 -19.94
C LEU A 525 -1.91 -1.73 -19.50
N GLY A 526 -3.25 -1.77 -19.57
CA GLY A 526 -4.01 -3.00 -19.33
C GLY A 526 -3.67 -4.13 -20.32
N ARG A 527 -3.38 -3.81 -21.58
CA ARG A 527 -2.91 -4.79 -22.58
C ARG A 527 -1.51 -5.31 -22.25
N GLN A 528 -0.61 -4.46 -21.76
CA GLN A 528 0.73 -4.90 -21.33
C GLN A 528 0.63 -5.96 -20.22
N VAL A 529 -0.22 -5.74 -19.22
CA VAL A 529 -0.47 -6.78 -18.18
C VAL A 529 -1.13 -8.02 -18.75
N GLU A 530 -2.01 -7.89 -19.74
CA GLU A 530 -2.63 -9.05 -20.40
C GLU A 530 -1.60 -9.94 -21.12
N ASP A 531 -0.56 -9.36 -21.72
CA ASP A 531 0.51 -10.11 -22.35
C ASP A 531 1.41 -10.78 -21.31
N ILE A 532 1.71 -10.09 -20.20
CA ILE A 532 2.38 -10.68 -19.02
C ILE A 532 1.57 -11.84 -18.43
N LEU A 533 0.24 -11.72 -18.39
CA LEU A 533 -0.68 -12.77 -17.94
C LEU A 533 -0.62 -14.04 -18.80
N LYS A 534 -0.34 -13.91 -20.11
CA LYS A 534 -0.20 -15.06 -21.02
C LYS A 534 1.14 -15.77 -20.87
N GLY A 535 2.18 -15.09 -20.39
CA GLY A 535 3.49 -15.70 -20.13
C GLY A 535 3.43 -16.83 -19.09
N SER A 536 4.45 -17.68 -19.00
CA SER A 536 4.57 -18.67 -17.92
C SER A 536 5.16 -18.05 -16.65
N LEU A 537 4.95 -18.70 -15.50
CA LEU A 537 5.66 -18.40 -14.26
C LEU A 537 6.75 -19.47 -14.05
N PRO A 538 7.91 -19.15 -13.42
CA PRO A 538 8.31 -17.85 -12.89
C PRO A 538 8.64 -16.82 -13.98
N MET A 539 8.54 -15.53 -13.64
CA MET A 539 8.88 -14.42 -14.55
C MET A 539 10.37 -14.09 -14.46
N ASP A 540 10.93 -13.57 -15.56
CA ASP A 540 12.27 -13.01 -15.55
C ASP A 540 12.31 -11.63 -14.88
N VAL A 541 13.52 -11.19 -14.53
CA VAL A 541 13.75 -9.89 -13.86
C VAL A 541 13.18 -8.72 -14.68
N GLN A 542 13.29 -8.76 -16.01
CA GLN A 542 12.78 -7.71 -16.90
C GLN A 542 11.25 -7.60 -16.85
N THR A 543 10.53 -8.72 -16.88
CA THR A 543 9.07 -8.70 -16.71
C THR A 543 8.68 -8.15 -15.34
N ILE A 544 9.42 -8.49 -14.27
CA ILE A 544 9.14 -7.98 -12.92
C ILE A 544 9.35 -6.45 -12.84
N ILE A 545 10.38 -5.91 -13.51
CA ILE A 545 10.61 -4.47 -13.63
C ILE A 545 9.39 -3.79 -14.25
N HIS A 546 8.86 -4.32 -15.36
CA HIS A 546 7.64 -3.78 -15.98
C HIS A 546 6.43 -3.88 -15.05
N VAL A 547 6.26 -4.99 -14.32
CA VAL A 547 5.18 -5.11 -13.33
C VAL A 547 5.33 -4.06 -12.23
N ALA A 548 6.55 -3.77 -11.76
CA ALA A 548 6.79 -2.73 -10.76
C ALA A 548 6.39 -1.33 -11.26
N ARG A 549 6.73 -0.97 -12.52
CA ARG A 549 6.24 0.27 -13.16
C ARG A 549 4.72 0.32 -13.22
N LEU A 550 4.08 -0.78 -13.64
CA LEU A 550 2.62 -0.86 -13.76
C LEU A 550 1.93 -0.75 -12.38
N VAL A 551 2.56 -1.25 -11.32
CA VAL A 551 2.10 -1.08 -9.94
C VAL A 551 2.23 0.38 -9.48
N LEU A 552 3.27 1.12 -9.87
CA LEU A 552 3.36 2.57 -9.62
C LEU A 552 2.22 3.34 -10.28
N VAL A 553 1.90 3.02 -11.55
CA VAL A 553 0.75 3.63 -12.22
C VAL A 553 -0.55 3.25 -11.50
N ALA A 554 -0.71 1.98 -11.11
CA ALA A 554 -1.88 1.53 -10.35
C ALA A 554 -2.07 2.26 -9.01
N TRP A 555 -0.97 2.61 -8.34
CA TRP A 555 -1.00 3.46 -7.14
C TRP A 555 -1.58 4.84 -7.44
N THR A 556 -1.14 5.50 -8.53
CA THR A 556 -1.68 6.83 -8.92
C THR A 556 -3.19 6.82 -9.21
N LEU A 557 -3.75 5.67 -9.60
CA LEU A 557 -5.20 5.47 -9.79
C LEU A 557 -5.96 5.16 -8.49
N SER A 558 -5.26 4.81 -7.42
CA SER A 558 -5.82 4.35 -6.14
C SER A 558 -5.53 5.28 -4.96
N VAL A 559 -4.56 6.17 -5.07
CA VAL A 559 -4.21 7.15 -4.03
C VAL A 559 -5.21 8.30 -4.03
N GLU A 560 -5.53 8.83 -2.85
CA GLU A 560 -6.39 10.00 -2.73
C GLU A 560 -5.55 11.29 -2.60
N GLY A 561 -6.01 12.34 -3.27
CA GLY A 561 -5.40 13.66 -3.20
C GLY A 561 -5.60 14.31 -1.84
N VAL A 562 -4.58 15.01 -1.34
CA VAL A 562 -4.70 15.92 -0.20
C VAL A 562 -4.98 17.33 -0.68
N ALA A 563 -5.95 17.99 -0.06
CA ALA A 563 -6.33 19.37 -0.31
C ALA A 563 -5.77 20.29 0.79
N TRP A 564 -4.79 21.11 0.42
CA TRP A 564 -4.15 22.12 1.28
C TRP A 564 -4.78 23.50 1.13
N ASP A 565 -5.35 23.80 -0.04
CA ASP A 565 -5.96 25.08 -0.37
C ASP A 565 -7.50 25.01 -0.49
N GLU A 566 -8.14 26.19 -0.40
CA GLU A 566 -9.57 26.32 -0.65
C GLU A 566 -9.84 26.10 -2.15
N GLY A 567 -10.83 25.27 -2.47
CA GLY A 567 -11.14 24.89 -3.85
C GLY A 567 -10.42 23.63 -4.36
N GLU A 568 -9.40 23.13 -3.66
CA GLU A 568 -8.82 21.81 -3.97
C GLU A 568 -9.76 20.68 -3.55
N VAL A 569 -9.79 19.62 -4.36
CA VAL A 569 -10.58 18.41 -4.12
C VAL A 569 -9.69 17.35 -3.48
N GLY A 570 -10.06 16.88 -2.29
CA GLY A 570 -9.28 15.85 -1.61
C GLY A 570 -9.50 15.79 -0.11
N PHE A 571 -8.73 14.93 0.54
CA PHE A 571 -8.67 14.82 1.98
C PHE A 571 -8.14 16.13 2.58
N ARG A 572 -8.87 16.72 3.53
CA ARG A 572 -8.45 17.91 4.26
C ARG A 572 -7.83 17.49 5.58
N VAL A 573 -6.53 17.71 5.70
CA VAL A 573 -5.81 17.46 6.95
C VAL A 573 -6.29 18.46 8.00
N VAL A 574 -6.51 17.98 9.23
CA VAL A 574 -6.89 18.84 10.34
C VAL A 574 -5.78 19.86 10.62
N ASP A 575 -6.15 21.13 10.75
CA ASP A 575 -5.21 22.18 11.12
C ASP A 575 -4.85 22.02 12.60
N PRO A 576 -3.58 21.74 12.96
CA PRO A 576 -3.17 21.58 14.35
C PRO A 576 -3.48 22.79 15.23
N ALA A 577 -3.54 24.00 14.65
CA ALA A 577 -3.86 25.22 15.38
C ALA A 577 -5.34 25.35 15.75
N LYS A 578 -6.22 24.58 15.11
CA LYS A 578 -7.66 24.54 15.41
C LYS A 578 -8.03 23.43 16.37
N LEU A 579 -7.09 22.56 16.73
CA LEU A 579 -7.30 21.50 17.69
C LEU A 579 -7.25 22.02 19.14
N PRO A 580 -7.99 21.40 20.07
CA PRO A 580 -7.93 21.75 21.48
C PRO A 580 -6.52 21.65 22.07
N GLU A 581 -6.17 22.54 23.00
CA GLU A 581 -4.83 22.53 23.61
C GLU A 581 -4.59 21.33 24.54
N LYS A 582 -5.64 20.84 25.21
CA LYS A 582 -5.57 19.73 26.19
C LYS A 582 -6.29 18.51 25.66
N MET A 583 -5.54 17.58 25.08
CA MET A 583 -6.04 16.31 24.57
C MET A 583 -5.31 15.15 25.25
N TYR A 584 -6.06 14.09 25.56
CA TYR A 584 -5.57 12.84 26.13
C TYR A 584 -6.06 11.67 25.29
N MET A 585 -5.17 10.73 24.97
CA MET A 585 -5.48 9.47 24.30
C MET A 585 -5.30 8.30 25.24
#